data_AF-A0A1H4JQ06-F1
#
_entry.id   AF-A0A1H4JQ06-F1
#
_cell.length_a   1.000
_cell.length_b   1.000
_cell.length_c   1.000
_cell.angle_alpha   90.00
_cell.angle_beta   90.00
_cell.angle_gamma   90.00
#
_symmetry.space_group_name_H-M   'P 1'
#
loop_
_entity.id
_entity.type
_entity.pdbx_description
1 polymer ?
#
loop_
_entity_poly.entity_id
_entity_poly.type
_entity_poly.pdbx_seq_one_letter_code
_entity_poly.pdbx_strand_id
1 'polypeptide(L)' 'MGDIINLRRARKAKQRDDETRAAEAARLASGRTKVEKLQTKALRALDDKRIDGHRRETSDRRADD' A
#
# COMPACT_ATOMS: atom_id res chain seq x y z
N MET A 1 -29.08 38.27 -12.87
CA MET A 1 -29.53 36.97 -12.32
C MET A 1 -28.29 36.26 -11.82
N GLY A 2 -28.21 35.98 -10.52
CA GLY A 2 -27.07 35.28 -9.94
C GLY A 2 -27.45 33.84 -9.66
N ASP A 3 -26.64 32.89 -10.12
CA ASP A 3 -26.87 31.47 -9.85
C ASP A 3 -26.68 31.19 -8.36
N ILE A 4 -27.76 30.73 -7.71
CA ILE A 4 -27.72 30.31 -6.31
C ILE A 4 -27.12 28.90 -6.28
N ILE A 5 -25.82 28.81 -5.98
CA ILE A 5 -25.12 27.54 -5.84
C ILE A 5 -25.02 27.09 -4.38
N ASN A 6 -25.20 25.79 -4.16
CA ASN A 6 -25.02 25.19 -2.85
C ASN A 6 -23.53 25.03 -2.52
N LEU A 7 -23.01 25.91 -1.65
CA LEU A 7 -21.60 25.92 -1.26
C LEU A 7 -21.12 24.63 -0.59
N ARG A 8 -22.01 23.87 0.08
CA ARG A 8 -21.63 22.58 0.68
C ARG A 8 -21.37 21.54 -0.41
N ARG A 9 -22.23 21.49 -1.44
CA ARG A 9 -22.04 20.58 -2.58
C ARG A 9 -20.79 20.94 -3.37
N ALA A 10 -20.56 22.24 -3.62
CA ALA A 10 -19.36 22.73 -4.30
C ALA A 10 -18.08 22.37 -3.54
N ARG A 11 -18.05 22.57 -2.21
CA ARG A 11 -16.90 22.17 -1.37
C ARG A 11 -16.67 20.66 -1.40
N LYS A 12 -17.74 19.86 -1.33
CA LYS A 12 -17.63 18.40 -1.39
C LYS A 12 -17.11 17.91 -2.74
N ALA A 13 -17.50 18.57 -3.84
CA ALA A 13 -16.97 18.26 -5.16
C ALA A 13 -15.47 18.55 -5.21
N LYS A 14 -15.06 19.76 -4.81
CA LYS A 14 -13.64 20.16 -4.75
C LYS A 14 -12.81 19.19 -3.91
N GLN A 15 -13.31 18.79 -2.75
CA GLN A 15 -12.59 17.88 -1.85
C GLN A 15 -12.36 16.50 -2.49
N ARG A 16 -13.34 15.98 -3.24
CA ARG A 16 -13.17 14.73 -3.99
C ARG A 16 -12.17 14.87 -5.14
N ASP A 17 -12.19 16.01 -5.82
CA ASP A 17 -11.26 16.29 -6.92
C ASP A 17 -9.81 16.44 -6.41
N ASP A 18 -9.64 17.04 -5.24
CA ASP A 18 -8.33 17.16 -4.58
C ASP A 18 -7.82 15.77 -4.13
N GLU A 19 -8.70 14.91 -3.60
CA GLU A 19 -8.38 13.52 -3.25
C GLU A 19 -7.97 12.68 -4.47
N THR A 20 -8.68 12.79 -5.60
CA THR A 20 -8.31 12.07 -6.83
C THR A 20 -6.99 12.55 -7.39
N ARG A 21 -6.73 13.86 -7.42
CA ARG A 21 -5.44 14.43 -7.83
C ARG A 21 -4.29 13.96 -6.94
N ALA A 22 -4.49 13.96 -5.63
CA ALA A 22 -3.49 13.46 -4.69
C ALA A 22 -3.19 11.96 -4.92
N ALA A 23 -4.23 11.16 -5.20
CA ALA A 23 -4.07 9.76 -5.53
C ALA A 23 -3.33 9.55 -6.87
N GLU A 24 -3.60 10.37 -7.89
CA GLU A 24 -2.87 10.35 -9.16
C GLU A 24 -1.40 10.74 -9.00
N ALA A 25 -1.12 11.81 -8.25
CA ALA A 25 0.24 12.20 -7.92
C ALA A 25 0.99 11.10 -7.14
N ALA A 26 0.32 10.44 -6.19
CA ALA A 26 0.89 9.30 -5.47
C ALA A 26 1.13 8.08 -6.37
N ARG A 27 0.27 7.83 -7.36
CA ARG A 27 0.49 6.77 -8.38
C ARG A 27 1.72 7.08 -9.23
N LEU A 28 1.85 8.32 -9.70
CA LEU A 28 3.02 8.77 -10.47
C LEU A 28 4.30 8.71 -9.64
N ALA A 29 4.27 9.24 -8.41
CA ALA A 29 5.43 9.32 -7.53
C ALA A 29 5.90 7.94 -7.03
N SER A 30 4.97 7.03 -6.75
CA SER A 30 5.33 5.69 -6.28
C SER A 30 5.89 4.79 -7.38
N GLY A 31 5.72 5.16 -8.66
CA GLY A 31 6.27 4.44 -9.82
C GLY A 31 5.77 2.99 -9.97
N ARG A 32 4.86 2.54 -9.11
CA ARG A 32 4.29 1.20 -9.08
C ARG A 32 2.81 1.27 -8.74
N THR A 33 2.01 0.49 -9.46
CA THR A 33 0.56 0.41 -9.22
C THR A 33 0.25 -0.35 -7.93
N LYS A 34 -0.96 -0.16 -7.39
CA LYS A 34 -1.41 -0.92 -6.20
C LYS A 34 -1.35 -2.43 -6.42
N VAL A 35 -1.66 -2.89 -7.64
CA VAL A 35 -1.62 -4.31 -8.03
C VAL A 35 -0.19 -4.84 -7.97
N GLU A 36 0.78 -4.13 -8.55
CA GLU A 36 2.20 -4.51 -8.51
C GLU A 36 2.76 -4.52 -7.09
N LYS A 37 2.34 -3.55 -6.25
CA LYS A 37 2.72 -3.52 -4.83
C LYS A 37 2.18 -4.74 -4.09
N LEU A 38 0.93 -5.13 -4.35
CA LEU A 38 0.31 -6.31 -3.75
C LEU A 38 0.98 -7.59 -4.22
N GLN A 39 1.27 -7.71 -5.51
CA GLN A 39 1.98 -8.85 -6.08
C GLN A 39 3.37 -8.99 -5.45
N THR A 40 4.14 -7.90 -5.38
CA THR A 40 5.47 -7.91 -4.74
C THR A 40 5.38 -8.31 -3.27
N LYS A 41 4.37 -7.81 -2.55
CA LYS A 41 4.14 -8.18 -1.14
C LYS A 41 3.82 -9.67 -1.00
N ALA A 42 2.99 -10.22 -1.89
CA ALA A 42 2.64 -11.64 -1.89
C ALA A 42 3.86 -12.52 -2.20
N LEU A 43 4.69 -12.15 -3.18
CA LEU A 43 5.93 -12.84 -3.51
C LEU A 43 6.89 -12.86 -2.32
N ARG A 44 7.13 -11.70 -1.70
CA ARG A 44 7.96 -11.62 -0.49
C ARG A 44 7.45 -12.50 0.63
N ALA A 45 6.14 -12.47 0.90
CA ALA A 45 5.56 -13.31 1.94
C ALA A 45 5.68 -14.82 1.65
N LEU A 46 5.67 -15.23 0.38
CA LEU A 46 5.93 -16.62 0.00
C LEU A 46 7.39 -16.99 0.20
N ASP A 47 8.31 -16.10 -0.17
CA ASP A 47 9.74 -16.33 0.00
C ASP A 47 10.13 -16.36 1.49
N ASP A 48 9.60 -15.46 2.31
CA ASP A 48 9.78 -15.47 3.76
C ASP A 48 9.31 -16.81 4.35
N LYS A 49 8.11 -17.27 3.97
CA LYS A 49 7.59 -18.58 4.41
C LYS A 49 8.44 -19.76 3.96
N ARG A 50 9.00 -19.70 2.74
CA ARG A 50 9.93 -20.74 2.25
C ARG A 50 11.20 -20.76 3.09
N ILE A 51 11.80 -19.60 3.34
CA ILE A 51 12.99 -19.46 4.15
C ILE A 51 12.73 -19.97 5.57
N ASP A 52 11.62 -19.56 6.19
CA ASP A 52 11.23 -20.01 7.52
C ASP A 52 11.01 -21.53 7.56
N GLY A 53 10.34 -22.11 6.57
CA GLY A 53 10.15 -23.56 6.47
C GLY A 53 11.44 -24.36 6.29
N HIS A 54 12.49 -23.73 5.74
CA HIS A 54 13.82 -24.33 5.60
C HIS A 54 14.76 -24.00 6.77
N ARG A 55 14.34 -23.12 7.69
CA ARG A 55 15.13 -22.78 8.88
C ARG A 55 15.09 -23.94 9.86
N ARG A 56 16.23 -24.59 10.07
CA ARG A 56 16.42 -25.51 11.18
C ARG A 56 16.58 -24.69 12.45
N GLU A 57 15.76 -24.94 13.47
CA GLU A 57 15.93 -24.35 14.80
C GLU A 57 17.29 -24.80 15.36
N THR A 58 18.30 -23.94 15.27
CA THR A 58 19.62 -24.19 15.88
C THR A 58 19.63 -23.81 17.35
N SER A 59 18.55 -24.10 18.07
CA SER A 59 18.46 -23.88 19.53
C SER A 59 18.98 -25.05 20.36
N ASP A 60 19.54 -26.10 19.75
CA ASP A 60 19.86 -27.32 20.49
C ASP A 60 21.20 -28.00 20.12
N ARG A 61 22.26 -27.23 19.81
CA ARG A 61 23.58 -27.86 19.57
C ARG A 61 24.81 -27.09 20.03
N ARG A 62 24.67 -26.19 21.02
CA ARG A 62 25.79 -25.51 21.71
C ARG A 62 25.42 -25.11 23.15
N ALA A 63 24.82 -26.01 23.92
CA ALA A 63 24.66 -25.82 25.36
C ALA A 63 25.25 -26.97 26.19
N ASP A 64 25.51 -28.13 25.58
CA ASP A 64 26.15 -29.28 26.26
C ASP A 64 27.33 -29.78 25.40
N ASP A 65 28.51 -29.17 25.60
CA ASP A 65 29.85 -29.77 25.45
C ASP A 65 30.93 -28.75 25.88
#